data_AF-A0A7Y4RYU0-F1
#
_entry.id   AF-A0A7Y4RYU0-F1
#
_cell.length_a   1.000
_cell.length_b   1.000
_cell.length_c   1.000
_cell.angle_alpha   90.00
_cell.angle_beta   90.00
_cell.angle_gamma   90.00
#
_symmetry.space_group_name_H-M   'P 1'
#
loop_
_entity.id
_entity.type
_entity.pdbx_description
1 polymer ?
#
loop_
_entity_poly.entity_id
_entity_poly.type
_entity_poly.pdbx_seq_one_letter_code
_entity_poly.pdbx_strand_id
1 'polypeptide(L)'
;MAKYKLVYIDEQQEDADEFKDFIEMKDSESLFEVKHLLPTQTLEEMLIKVFEETPDAVISDFQLNEHIKELGYNVPYNGMELVTDFLKIRNSFPCFVMTSFATQAATASEDVNIVYIKGVLKADNKKDPKDINFLERIRIQ
;
A
#
# COMPACT_ATOMS: atom_id res chain seq x y z
N MET A 1 8.59 0.11 -22.62
CA MET A 1 8.83 0.95 -21.42
C MET A 1 8.57 0.06 -20.21
N ALA A 2 9.43 0.09 -19.20
CA ALA A 2 9.18 -0.64 -17.96
C ALA A 2 8.09 0.08 -17.18
N LYS A 3 7.09 -0.65 -16.68
CA LYS A 3 6.07 -0.10 -15.80
C LYS A 3 6.57 -0.20 -14.36
N TYR A 4 6.29 0.82 -13.55
CA TYR A 4 6.52 0.82 -12.12
C TYR A 4 5.56 -0.17 -11.46
N LYS A 5 6.10 -1.16 -10.77
CA LYS A 5 5.33 -2.20 -10.12
C LYS A 5 4.99 -1.81 -8.68
N LEU A 6 3.71 -1.60 -8.44
CA LEU A 6 3.15 -1.27 -7.13
C LEU A 6 2.59 -2.54 -6.51
N VAL A 7 3.12 -2.98 -5.38
CA VAL A 7 2.54 -4.09 -4.62
C VAL A 7 1.55 -3.50 -3.61
N TYR A 8 0.27 -3.87 -3.73
CA TYR A 8 -0.80 -3.48 -2.81
C TYR A 8 -1.19 -4.69 -1.95
N ILE A 9 -1.16 -4.52 -0.63
CA ILE A 9 -1.36 -5.59 0.35
C ILE A 9 -2.59 -5.28 1.15
N ASP A 10 -3.61 -6.10 0.98
CA ASP A 10 -4.91 -5.95 1.63
C ASP A 10 -5.58 -7.32 1.68
N GLU A 11 -6.41 -7.53 2.69
CA GLU A 11 -7.18 -8.74 2.89
C GLU A 11 -8.42 -8.81 2.00
N GLN A 12 -8.89 -7.67 1.50
CA GLN A 12 -10.04 -7.56 0.61
C GLN A 12 -9.60 -7.29 -0.83
N GLN A 13 -10.17 -8.05 -1.76
CA GLN A 13 -9.95 -7.82 -3.18
C GLN A 13 -10.65 -6.53 -3.67
N GLU A 14 -11.81 -6.20 -3.10
CA GLU A 14 -12.57 -5.00 -3.47
C GLU A 14 -11.76 -3.72 -3.27
N ASP A 15 -11.04 -3.61 -2.15
CA ASP A 15 -10.17 -2.46 -1.87
C ASP A 15 -8.96 -2.39 -2.83
N ALA A 16 -8.44 -3.55 -3.24
CA ALA A 16 -7.37 -3.62 -4.22
C ALA A 16 -7.85 -3.21 -5.63
N ASP A 17 -9.07 -3.59 -6.00
CA ASP A 17 -9.69 -3.20 -7.25
C ASP A 17 -9.98 -1.68 -7.26
N GLU A 18 -10.50 -1.11 -6.16
CA GLU A 18 -10.67 0.34 -6.00
C GLU A 18 -9.34 1.09 -6.15
N PHE A 19 -8.27 0.59 -5.51
CA PHE A 19 -6.94 1.19 -5.63
C PHE A 19 -6.41 1.12 -7.06
N LYS A 20 -6.60 -0.02 -7.74
CA LYS A 20 -6.18 -0.19 -9.13
C LYS A 20 -6.91 0.77 -10.06
N ASP A 21 -8.22 0.90 -9.93
CA ASP A 21 -9.04 1.83 -10.73
C ASP A 21 -8.58 3.29 -10.52
N PHE A 22 -8.25 3.67 -9.28
CA PHE A 22 -7.70 4.99 -8.98
C PHE A 22 -6.37 5.23 -9.70
N ILE A 23 -5.45 4.26 -9.70
CA ILE A 23 -4.16 4.37 -10.40
C ILE A 23 -4.39 4.49 -11.90
N GLU A 24 -5.22 3.63 -12.49
CA GLU A 24 -5.53 3.67 -13.93
C GLU A 24 -6.19 4.99 -14.34
N MET A 25 -7.04 5.57 -13.50
CA MET A 25 -7.68 6.87 -13.74
C MET A 25 -6.68 8.03 -13.72
N LYS A 26 -5.69 8.00 -12.81
CA LYS A 26 -4.71 9.07 -12.64
C LYS A 26 -3.51 8.91 -13.57
N ASP A 27 -3.18 7.69 -13.97
CA ASP A 27 -2.04 7.35 -14.81
C ASP A 27 -2.43 7.19 -16.28
N SER A 28 -2.67 8.32 -16.94
CA SER A 28 -3.04 8.36 -18.37
C SER A 28 -1.98 7.74 -19.29
N GLU A 29 -0.74 7.55 -18.82
CA GLU A 29 0.37 6.96 -19.56
C GLU A 29 0.56 5.45 -19.32
N SER A 30 -0.23 4.85 -18.40
CA SER A 30 -0.12 3.42 -18.03
C SER A 30 1.30 2.99 -17.65
N LEU A 31 2.02 3.88 -16.95
CA LEU A 31 3.34 3.68 -16.38
C LEU A 31 3.31 2.84 -15.11
N PHE A 32 2.18 2.70 -14.42
CA PHE A 32 2.07 1.90 -13.20
C PHE A 32 1.35 0.57 -13.43
N GLU A 33 1.78 -0.45 -12.70
CA GLU A 33 1.12 -1.76 -12.63
C GLU A 33 0.89 -2.12 -11.16
N VAL A 34 -0.37 -2.29 -10.79
CA VAL A 34 -0.75 -2.69 -9.41
C VAL A 34 -0.84 -4.20 -9.32
N LYS A 35 -0.12 -4.78 -8.37
CA LYS A 35 -0.16 -6.19 -7.99
C LYS A 35 -0.76 -6.32 -6.60
N HIS A 36 -1.96 -6.87 -6.52
CA HIS A 36 -2.58 -7.21 -5.24
C HIS A 36 -1.97 -8.49 -4.66
N LEU A 37 -1.63 -8.46 -3.37
CA LEU A 37 -1.24 -9.62 -2.59
C LEU A 37 -2.10 -9.69 -1.32
N LEU A 38 -2.62 -10.89 -1.04
CA LEU A 38 -3.21 -11.19 0.26
C LEU A 38 -2.10 -11.31 1.32
N PRO A 39 -2.31 -10.76 2.54
CA PRO A 39 -1.37 -10.90 3.65
C PRO A 39 -1.20 -12.37 4.01
N THR A 40 0.02 -12.83 4.26
CA THR A 40 0.26 -14.22 4.70
C THR A 40 0.09 -14.38 6.21
N GLN A 41 0.07 -15.62 6.69
CA GLN A 41 -0.07 -15.95 8.12
C GLN A 41 1.07 -15.42 8.98
N THR A 42 2.26 -15.25 8.40
CA THR A 42 3.43 -14.71 9.09
C THR A 42 4.00 -13.52 8.34
N LEU A 43 4.63 -12.61 9.09
CA LEU A 43 5.27 -11.42 8.55
C LEU A 43 6.45 -11.77 7.63
N GLU A 44 7.28 -12.75 8.01
CA GLU A 44 8.42 -13.20 7.21
C GLU A 44 8.00 -13.73 5.84
N GLU A 45 6.97 -14.58 5.79
CA GLU A 45 6.42 -15.07 4.51
C GLU A 45 5.94 -13.91 3.63
N MET A 46 5.35 -12.88 4.24
CA MET A 46 4.84 -11.75 3.49
C MET A 46 5.99 -10.94 2.90
N LEU A 47 7.02 -10.66 3.69
CA LEU A 47 8.21 -9.97 3.23
C LEU A 47 8.86 -10.71 2.06
N ILE A 48 9.07 -12.03 2.18
CA ILE A 48 9.63 -12.86 1.09
C ILE A 48 8.81 -12.70 -0.19
N LYS A 49 7.49 -12.83 -0.09
CA LYS A 49 6.57 -12.71 -1.23
C LYS A 49 6.64 -11.33 -1.87
N VAL A 50 6.73 -10.27 -1.07
CA VAL A 50 6.92 -8.90 -1.57
C VAL A 50 8.27 -8.76 -2.28
N PHE A 51 9.35 -9.33 -1.74
CA PHE A 51 10.66 -9.30 -2.39
C PHE A 51 10.68 -10.04 -3.73
N GLU A 52 10.03 -11.20 -3.82
CA GLU A 52 9.93 -12.00 -5.05
C GLU A 52 9.20 -11.25 -6.17
N GLU A 53 8.23 -10.42 -5.84
CA GLU A 53 7.51 -9.61 -6.81
C GLU A 53 8.38 -8.46 -7.37
N THR A 54 9.55 -8.17 -6.80
CA THR A 54 10.45 -7.05 -7.16
C THR A 54 9.70 -5.73 -7.39
N PRO A 55 8.95 -5.23 -6.38
CA PRO A 55 8.22 -3.98 -6.50
C PRO A 55 9.15 -2.78 -6.61
N ASP A 56 8.61 -1.73 -7.22
CA ASP A 56 9.12 -0.37 -7.19
C ASP A 56 8.53 0.43 -6.04
N ALA A 57 7.30 0.10 -5.58
CA ALA A 57 6.74 0.61 -4.33
C ALA A 57 5.85 -0.44 -3.64
N VAL A 58 5.75 -0.35 -2.31
CA VAL A 58 4.91 -1.24 -1.49
C VAL A 58 3.87 -0.42 -0.76
N ILE A 59 2.61 -0.83 -0.87
CA ILE A 59 1.46 -0.22 -0.23
C ILE A 59 0.78 -1.32 0.60
N SER A 60 0.54 -1.07 1.88
CA SER A 60 -0.16 -2.02 2.75
C SER A 60 -1.32 -1.34 3.45
N ASP A 61 -2.43 -2.05 3.65
CA ASP A 61 -3.41 -1.57 4.62
C ASP A 61 -2.87 -1.68 6.05
N PHE A 62 -3.28 -0.76 6.93
CA PHE A 62 -2.89 -0.76 8.34
C PHE A 62 -3.46 -1.97 9.09
N GLN A 63 -4.75 -2.27 8.92
CA GLN A 63 -5.42 -3.37 9.59
C GLN A 63 -5.60 -4.56 8.64
N LEU A 64 -4.57 -5.39 8.54
CA LEU A 64 -4.59 -6.62 7.75
C LEU A 64 -5.36 -7.77 8.41
N ASN A 65 -6.24 -7.46 9.37
CA ASN A 65 -6.93 -8.44 10.20
C ASN A 65 -8.38 -8.06 10.54
N GLU A 66 -9.00 -7.09 9.85
CA GLU A 66 -10.44 -6.81 10.01
C GLU A 66 -11.29 -7.93 9.36
N HIS A 67 -10.84 -8.46 8.22
CA HIS A 67 -11.53 -9.44 7.38
C HIS A 67 -10.90 -10.84 7.44
N ILE A 68 -10.45 -11.27 8.63
CA ILE A 68 -9.93 -12.63 8.90
C ILE A 68 -10.87 -13.74 8.39
N LYS A 69 -12.19 -13.50 8.40
CA LYS A 69 -13.19 -14.49 7.93
C LYS A 69 -13.08 -14.77 6.42
N GLU A 70 -12.65 -13.79 5.64
CA GLU A 70 -12.48 -13.91 4.19
C GLU A 70 -11.12 -14.56 3.86
N LEU A 71 -10.08 -14.28 4.65
CA LEU A 71 -8.76 -14.90 4.53
C LEU A 71 -8.75 -16.37 4.99
N GLY A 72 -9.51 -16.70 6.03
CA GLY A 72 -9.52 -18.03 6.65
C GLY A 72 -8.37 -18.31 7.62
N TYR A 73 -7.53 -17.30 7.91
CA TYR A 73 -6.42 -17.38 8.86
C TYR A 73 -6.17 -16.03 9.52
N ASN A 74 -5.59 -16.06 10.72
CA ASN A 74 -5.26 -14.85 11.47
C ASN A 74 -3.95 -14.24 10.97
N VAL A 75 -3.93 -12.91 10.83
CA VAL A 75 -2.72 -12.13 10.51
C VAL A 75 -2.26 -11.45 11.80
N PRO A 76 -1.13 -11.89 12.39
CA PRO A 76 -0.68 -11.41 13.71
C PRO A 76 0.12 -10.11 13.65
N TYR A 77 0.23 -9.49 12.47
CA TYR A 77 0.98 -8.25 12.23
C TYR A 77 0.08 -7.22 11.54
N ASN A 78 0.48 -5.95 11.62
CA ASN A 78 -0.18 -4.85 10.93
C ASN A 78 0.65 -4.31 9.75
N GLY A 79 0.06 -3.44 8.92
CA GLY A 79 0.76 -2.87 7.77
C GLY A 79 1.96 -1.99 8.12
N MET A 80 1.95 -1.33 9.28
CA MET A 80 3.10 -0.53 9.73
C MET A 80 4.28 -1.43 10.10
N GLU A 81 4.05 -2.55 10.77
CA GLU A 81 5.09 -3.55 11.07
C GLU A 81 5.71 -4.10 9.80
N LEU A 82 4.87 -4.44 8.81
CA LEU A 82 5.32 -4.89 7.50
C LEU A 82 6.23 -3.87 6.82
N VAL A 83 5.76 -2.63 6.69
CA VAL A 83 6.54 -1.55 6.05
C VAL A 83 7.82 -1.27 6.81
N THR A 84 7.77 -1.25 8.13
CA THR A 84 8.94 -0.99 8.99
C THR A 84 10.00 -2.05 8.79
N ASP A 85 9.64 -3.33 8.80
CA ASP A 85 10.59 -4.43 8.60
C ASP A 85 11.09 -4.50 7.16
N PHE A 86 10.25 -4.18 6.18
CA PHE A 86 10.68 -4.05 4.79
C PHE A 86 11.74 -2.95 4.62
N LEU A 87 11.53 -1.77 5.23
CA LEU A 87 12.45 -0.64 5.16
C LEU A 87 13.79 -0.92 5.87
N LYS A 88 13.81 -1.77 6.91
CA LYS A 88 15.07 -2.22 7.54
C LYS A 88 15.95 -3.00 6.56
N ILE A 89 15.32 -3.74 5.63
CA ILE A 89 16.02 -4.53 4.62
C ILE A 89 16.35 -3.66 3.39
N ARG A 90 15.37 -2.89 2.90
CA ARG A 90 15.49 -2.02 1.73
C ARG A 90 15.38 -0.56 2.15
N ASN A 91 16.51 -0.02 2.59
CA ASN A 91 16.56 1.34 3.13
C ASN A 91 16.18 2.39 2.06
N SER A 92 15.42 3.41 2.46
CA SER A 92 14.91 4.48 1.58
C SER A 92 14.01 4.03 0.42
N PHE A 93 13.40 2.85 0.51
CA PHE A 93 12.44 2.36 -0.50
C PHE A 93 11.06 3.01 -0.32
N PRO A 94 10.25 3.23 -1.38
CA PRO A 94 8.97 3.90 -1.22
C PRO A 94 7.94 2.88 -0.72
N CYS A 95 7.68 2.96 0.58
CA CYS A 95 6.65 2.20 1.26
C CYS A 95 5.55 3.12 1.78
N PHE A 96 4.31 2.64 1.74
CA PHE A 96 3.15 3.39 2.15
C PHE A 96 2.19 2.49 2.92
N VAL A 97 1.51 3.07 3.91
CA VAL A 97 0.43 2.43 4.66
C VAL A 97 -0.84 3.20 4.40
N MET A 98 -1.85 2.53 3.87
CA MET A 98 -3.18 3.07 3.68
C MET A 98 -4.07 2.65 4.86
N THR A 99 -4.95 3.54 5.32
CA THR A 99 -5.92 3.18 6.36
C THR A 99 -7.20 3.99 6.23
N SER A 100 -8.33 3.38 6.58
CA SER A 100 -9.58 4.12 6.80
C SER A 100 -9.55 4.94 8.10
N PHE A 101 -8.61 4.65 9.02
CA PHE A 101 -8.52 5.25 10.35
C PHE A 101 -7.31 6.19 10.50
N ALA A 102 -7.45 7.41 9.98
CA ALA A 102 -6.42 8.46 10.01
C ALA A 102 -5.74 8.66 11.38
N THR A 103 -6.54 8.63 12.45
CA THR A 103 -6.06 8.90 13.81
C THR A 103 -5.14 7.81 14.33
N GLN A 104 -5.39 6.54 13.99
CA GLN A 104 -4.59 5.42 14.50
C GLN A 104 -3.22 5.35 13.82
N ALA A 105 -3.19 5.54 12.50
CA ALA A 105 -1.94 5.47 11.76
C ALA A 105 -1.02 6.69 11.98
N ALA A 106 -1.58 7.88 12.26
CA ALA A 106 -0.79 9.06 12.64
C ALA A 106 -0.02 8.89 13.97
N THR A 107 -0.54 8.07 14.89
CA THR A 107 0.14 7.73 16.15
C THR A 107 1.10 6.54 16.02
N ALA A 108 0.92 5.69 15.02
CA ALA A 108 1.73 4.47 14.83
C ALA A 108 3.01 4.70 14.03
N SER A 109 3.12 5.85 13.33
CA SER A 109 4.27 6.19 12.50
C SER A 109 4.93 7.48 12.96
N GLU A 110 6.26 7.48 13.12
CA GLU A 110 7.05 8.72 13.29
C GLU A 110 7.16 9.50 11.97
N ASP A 111 6.99 8.83 10.83
CA ASP A 111 7.10 9.43 9.51
C ASP A 111 5.70 9.62 8.92
N VAL A 112 5.26 10.87 8.88
CA VAL A 112 3.93 11.26 8.34
C VAL A 112 3.86 11.05 6.83
N ASN A 113 5.00 10.80 6.19
CA ASN A 113 5.14 10.65 4.74
C ASN A 113 4.75 9.27 4.21
N ILE A 114 4.62 8.28 5.08
CA ILE A 114 4.27 6.90 4.73
C ILE A 114 2.80 6.57 4.99
N VAL A 115 2.06 7.37 5.77
CA VAL A 115 0.65 7.10 6.10
C VAL A 115 -0.31 7.89 5.23
N TYR A 116 -1.19 7.18 4.51
CA TYR A 116 -2.25 7.74 3.68
C TYR A 116 -3.62 7.25 4.14
N ILE A 117 -4.64 8.08 3.98
CA ILE A 117 -6.00 7.76 4.42
C ILE A 117 -6.79 7.25 3.22
N LYS A 118 -7.39 6.05 3.25
CA LYS A 118 -8.16 5.48 2.12
C LYS A 118 -9.23 6.43 1.54
N GLY A 119 -9.71 7.38 2.34
CA GLY A 119 -10.58 8.48 1.89
C GLY A 119 -10.05 9.32 0.72
N VAL A 120 -8.73 9.36 0.45
CA VAL A 120 -8.21 10.00 -0.78
C VAL A 120 -8.58 9.24 -2.06
N LEU A 121 -8.83 7.94 -2.00
CA LEU A 121 -9.22 7.14 -3.17
C LEU A 121 -10.64 7.48 -3.66
N LYS A 122 -11.54 7.85 -2.74
CA LYS A 122 -12.98 8.11 -3.01
C LYS A 122 -13.31 9.58 -3.24
N ALA A 123 -12.34 10.48 -3.11
CA ALA A 123 -12.59 11.91 -3.29
C ALA A 123 -12.74 12.26 -4.78
N ASP A 124 -13.99 12.30 -5.25
CA ASP A 124 -14.43 12.82 -6.56
C ASP A 124 -14.08 14.33 -6.77
N ASN A 125 -13.43 14.96 -5.79
CA ASN A 125 -13.10 16.37 -5.83
C ASN A 125 -11.74 16.61 -6.49
N LYS A 126 -11.80 17.10 -7.73
CA LYS A 126 -10.81 17.96 -8.40
C LYS A 126 -9.47 18.12 -7.64
N LYS A 127 -8.46 17.34 -8.06
CA LYS A 127 -7.04 17.59 -7.78
C LYS A 127 -6.76 17.92 -6.30
N ASP A 128 -7.02 16.98 -5.39
CA ASP A 128 -6.43 17.12 -4.05
C ASP A 128 -4.90 17.01 -4.21
N PRO A 129 -4.10 18.01 -3.78
CA PRO A 129 -2.66 18.05 -4.00
C PRO A 129 -1.91 16.86 -3.35
N LYS A 130 -2.54 16.16 -2.41
CA LYS A 130 -1.97 14.96 -1.78
C LYS A 130 -1.95 13.74 -2.70
N ASP A 131 -2.95 13.58 -3.57
CA ASP A 131 -3.04 12.46 -4.52
C ASP A 131 -1.95 12.54 -5.60
N ILE A 132 -1.72 13.76 -6.10
CA ILE A 132 -0.70 14.02 -7.12
C ILE A 132 0.69 13.78 -6.54
N ASN A 133 0.90 14.16 -5.28
CA ASN A 133 2.16 13.94 -4.56
C ASN A 133 2.47 12.45 -4.36
N PHE A 134 1.47 11.58 -4.19
CA PHE A 134 1.69 10.13 -4.04
C PHE A 134 2.32 9.51 -5.30
N LEU A 135 1.72 9.72 -6.48
CA LEU A 135 2.24 9.19 -7.75
C LEU A 135 3.55 9.86 -8.15
N GLU A 136 3.68 11.18 -7.97
CA GLU A 136 4.93 11.88 -8.24
C GLU A 136 6.06 11.41 -7.33
N ARG A 137 5.80 11.10 -6.05
CA ARG A 137 6.81 10.53 -5.14
C ARG A 137 7.36 9.20 -5.62
N ILE A 138 6.51 8.35 -6.18
CA ILE A 138 6.96 7.08 -6.75
C ILE A 138 7.83 7.32 -8.00
N ARG A 139 7.54 8.38 -8.78
CA ARG A 139 8.33 8.74 -9.98
C ARG A 139 9.66 9.43 -9.68
N ILE A 140 9.81 10.07 -8.51
CA ILE A 140 10.97 10.91 -8.16
C ILE A 140 12.11 10.11 -7.50
N GLN A 141 11.85 8.87 -7.04
CA GLN A 141 12.90 7.98 -6.53
C GLN A 141 13.67 7.27 -7.65
#